data_AF-A0AA88XV39-F1
#
_entry.id   AF-A0AA88XV39-F1
#
_cell.length_a   1.000
_cell.length_b   1.000
_cell.length_c   1.000
_cell.angle_alpha   90.00
_cell.angle_beta   90.00
_cell.angle_gamma   90.00
#
_symmetry.space_group_name_H-M   'P 1'
#
loop_
_entity.id
_entity.type
_entity.pdbx_description
1 polymer ?
#
loop_
_entity_poly.entity_id
_entity_poly.type
_entity_poly.pdbx_seq_one_letter_code
_entity_poly.pdbx_strand_id
1 'polypeptide(L)'
;MLVKGDANYTKESKTFFMLEALDDLNSIENFQSPRVLNLHLPYKWFPRKHIQNGGKIVFTSRNPKDAYVSYFHHTKSLLEHGVKTKNMTWDQYFNTCILGGNFSYGSWFDYEKEMEEAMKINSNIYRLHFEELKESPERVIKNLAVFLSVPTSDSLDQRYS
;
A
#
# COMPACT_ATOMS: atom_id res chain seq x y z
N MET A 1 -6.93 13.16 1.96
CA MET A 1 -6.23 14.43 1.78
C MET A 1 -6.13 14.83 0.31
N LEU A 2 -5.19 14.30 -0.49
CA LEU A 2 -5.04 14.68 -1.91
C LEU A 2 -6.33 14.65 -2.73
N VAL A 3 -7.04 13.52 -2.71
CA VAL A 3 -8.29 13.35 -3.46
C VAL A 3 -9.44 14.22 -2.93
N LYS A 4 -9.42 14.55 -1.64
CA LYS A 4 -10.44 15.40 -1.00
C LYS A 4 -10.14 16.91 -1.12
N GLY A 5 -8.90 17.27 -1.48
CA GLY A 5 -8.43 18.66 -1.50
C GLY A 5 -8.30 19.30 -0.11
N ASP A 6 -8.34 18.51 0.97
CA ASP A 6 -8.22 18.99 2.34
C ASP A 6 -7.12 18.26 3.13
N ALA A 7 -6.69 18.86 4.24
CA ALA A 7 -5.68 18.28 5.15
C ALA A 7 -6.33 17.60 6.37
N ASN A 8 -7.63 17.31 6.31
CA ASN A 8 -8.34 16.72 7.43
C ASN A 8 -8.00 15.23 7.54
N TYR A 9 -7.65 14.80 8.75
CA TYR A 9 -7.48 13.40 9.05
C TYR A 9 -8.84 12.70 9.07
N THR A 10 -8.86 11.51 8.48
CA THR A 10 -10.01 10.60 8.58
C THR A 10 -10.02 9.99 9.98
N LYS A 11 -11.21 9.80 10.57
CA LYS A 11 -11.33 9.19 11.91
C LYS A 11 -11.22 7.66 11.85
N GLU A 12 -11.49 7.12 10.68
CA GLU A 12 -11.47 5.70 10.35
C GLU A 12 -10.03 5.19 10.26
N SER A 13 -9.82 3.93 10.64
CA SER A 13 -8.49 3.32 10.60
C SER A 13 -8.07 2.93 9.17
N LYS A 14 -6.78 2.68 8.95
CA LYS A 14 -6.28 2.08 7.69
C LYS A 14 -7.03 0.78 7.36
N THR A 15 -7.30 -0.04 8.38
CA THR A 15 -7.97 -1.34 8.25
C THR A 15 -9.41 -1.19 7.76
N PHE A 16 -10.11 -0.11 8.12
CA PHE A 16 -11.46 0.16 7.62
C PHE A 16 -11.52 0.29 6.09
N PHE A 17 -10.45 0.78 5.45
CA PHE A 17 -10.35 0.90 4.00
C PHE A 17 -9.58 -0.24 3.33
N MET A 18 -9.25 -1.30 4.08
CA MET A 18 -8.44 -2.42 3.60
C MET A 18 -9.35 -3.48 2.99
N LEU A 19 -9.22 -3.72 1.69
CA LEU A 19 -10.15 -4.58 0.94
C LEU A 19 -10.21 -6.00 1.50
N GLU A 20 -9.07 -6.57 1.87
CA GLU A 20 -8.96 -7.92 2.44
C GLU A 20 -9.43 -8.03 3.90
N ALA A 21 -9.72 -6.91 4.56
CA ALA A 21 -10.22 -6.87 5.93
C ALA A 21 -11.72 -6.54 6.02
N LEU A 22 -12.40 -6.38 4.88
CA LEU A 22 -13.85 -6.14 4.84
C LEU A 22 -14.61 -7.46 4.93
N ASP A 23 -15.55 -7.53 5.88
CA ASP A 23 -16.44 -8.70 6.04
C ASP A 23 -17.40 -8.86 4.84
N ASP A 24 -17.87 -7.75 4.27
CA ASP A 24 -18.73 -7.72 3.10
C ASP A 24 -18.22 -6.69 2.09
N LEU A 25 -17.84 -7.18 0.90
CA LEU A 25 -17.37 -6.33 -0.20
C LEU A 25 -18.46 -5.40 -0.76
N ASN A 26 -19.75 -5.73 -0.58
CA ASN A 26 -20.84 -4.86 -1.01
C ASN A 26 -20.90 -3.56 -0.19
N SER A 27 -20.33 -3.54 1.01
CA SER A 27 -20.24 -2.32 1.83
C SER A 27 -19.50 -1.17 1.13
N ILE A 28 -18.61 -1.49 0.17
CA ILE A 28 -17.86 -0.52 -0.65
C ILE A 28 -18.78 0.30 -1.56
N GLU A 29 -19.97 -0.21 -1.89
CA GLU A 29 -20.97 0.52 -2.68
C GLU A 29 -21.52 1.74 -1.93
N ASN A 30 -21.52 1.69 -0.60
CA ASN A 30 -21.95 2.81 0.24
C ASN A 30 -20.89 3.92 0.37
N PHE A 31 -19.66 3.69 -0.09
CA PHE A 31 -18.60 4.69 0.03
C PHE A 31 -18.75 5.76 -1.04
N GLN A 32 -18.69 7.02 -0.62
CA GLN A 32 -18.75 8.16 -1.54
C GLN A 32 -17.56 8.13 -2.53
N SER A 33 -17.86 8.37 -3.81
CA SER A 33 -16.83 8.52 -4.83
C SER A 33 -16.20 9.92 -4.82
N PRO A 34 -14.90 10.05 -5.16
CA PRO A 34 -13.94 8.98 -5.47
C PRO A 34 -13.53 8.16 -4.23
N ARG A 35 -13.50 6.83 -4.39
CA ARG A 35 -13.17 5.88 -3.31
C ARG A 35 -11.67 5.63 -3.26
N VAL A 36 -11.09 5.76 -2.08
CA VAL A 36 -9.68 5.43 -1.81
C VAL A 36 -9.63 4.21 -0.91
N LEU A 37 -9.16 3.10 -1.45
CA LEU A 37 -9.01 1.82 -0.74
C LEU A 37 -7.53 1.42 -0.72
N ASN A 38 -7.18 0.53 0.19
CA ASN A 38 -5.85 -0.07 0.25
C ASN A 38 -5.96 -1.60 0.29
N LEU A 39 -4.92 -2.28 -0.17
CA LEU A 39 -4.84 -3.75 -0.14
C LEU A 39 -3.39 -4.21 -0.28
N HIS A 40 -3.09 -5.40 0.24
CA HIS A 40 -1.77 -6.05 0.12
C HIS A 40 -1.80 -7.29 -0.79
N LEU A 41 -2.92 -7.56 -1.47
CA LEU A 41 -3.09 -8.72 -2.34
C LEU A 41 -2.12 -8.66 -3.53
N PRO A 42 -1.70 -9.82 -4.09
CA PRO A 42 -1.02 -9.91 -5.40
C PRO A 42 -1.89 -9.37 -6.54
N TYR A 43 -1.26 -8.80 -7.58
CA TYR A 43 -1.94 -8.13 -8.70
C TYR A 43 -3.00 -9.02 -9.38
N LYS A 44 -2.71 -10.31 -9.53
CA LYS A 44 -3.60 -11.33 -10.10
C LYS A 44 -4.95 -11.45 -9.40
N TRP A 45 -5.03 -11.03 -8.13
CA TRP A 45 -6.23 -11.05 -7.30
C TRP A 45 -6.92 -9.69 -7.19
N PHE A 46 -6.43 -8.66 -7.87
CA PHE A 46 -7.09 -7.37 -7.88
C PHE A 46 -8.48 -7.47 -8.53
N PRO A 47 -9.45 -6.62 -8.12
CA PRO A 47 -10.76 -6.56 -8.75
C PRO A 47 -10.65 -6.26 -10.26
N ARG A 48 -10.94 -7.25 -11.11
CA ARG A 48 -10.76 -7.13 -12.57
C ARG A 48 -11.58 -6.00 -13.18
N LYS A 49 -12.82 -5.80 -12.71
CA LYS A 49 -13.68 -4.69 -13.14
C LYS A 49 -13.04 -3.32 -12.83
N HIS A 50 -12.35 -3.17 -11.71
CA HIS A 50 -11.65 -1.92 -11.38
C HIS A 50 -10.54 -1.63 -12.39
N ILE A 51 -9.72 -2.63 -12.72
CA ILE A 51 -8.66 -2.51 -13.73
C ILE A 51 -9.25 -2.19 -15.10
N GLN A 52 -10.28 -2.92 -15.53
CA GLN A 52 -10.94 -2.75 -16.84
C GLN A 52 -11.58 -1.37 -16.99
N ASN A 53 -12.13 -0.81 -15.91
CA ASN A 53 -12.77 0.51 -15.92
C ASN A 53 -11.77 1.67 -15.81
N GLY A 54 -10.46 1.42 -15.91
CA GLY A 54 -9.44 2.46 -15.83
C GLY A 54 -9.18 2.95 -14.40
N GLY A 55 -9.44 2.11 -13.39
CA GLY A 55 -9.13 2.41 -12.00
C GLY A 55 -7.64 2.65 -11.78
N LYS A 56 -7.31 3.70 -11.03
CA LYS A 56 -5.93 4.09 -10.72
C LYS A 56 -5.40 3.29 -9.53
N ILE A 57 -4.21 2.73 -9.69
CA ILE A 57 -3.50 1.94 -8.68
C ILE A 57 -2.23 2.70 -8.30
N VAL A 58 -2.03 2.92 -7.00
CA VAL A 58 -0.78 3.47 -6.46
C VAL A 58 -0.06 2.33 -5.76
N PHE A 59 1.03 1.87 -6.35
CA PHE A 59 1.86 0.81 -5.81
C PHE A 59 3.03 1.40 -5.03
N THR A 60 3.14 1.09 -3.74
CA THR A 60 4.28 1.50 -2.92
C THR A 60 5.31 0.38 -2.85
N SER A 61 6.50 0.63 -3.39
CA SER A 61 7.67 -0.23 -3.30
C SER A 61 8.60 0.28 -2.18
N ARG A 62 9.27 -0.64 -1.49
CA ARG A 62 10.20 -0.35 -0.40
C ARG A 62 11.34 -1.35 -0.43
N ASN A 63 12.55 -0.94 -0.05
CA ASN A 63 13.69 -1.83 0.06
C ASN A 63 13.32 -3.10 0.86
N PRO A 64 13.59 -4.32 0.34
CA PRO A 64 13.15 -5.55 0.98
C PRO A 64 13.74 -5.71 2.39
N LYS A 65 14.98 -5.26 2.61
CA LYS A 65 15.63 -5.33 3.93
C LYS A 65 14.81 -4.55 4.97
N ASP A 66 14.42 -3.33 4.62
CA ASP A 66 13.64 -2.47 5.51
C ASP A 66 12.19 -2.94 5.64
N ALA A 67 11.61 -3.46 4.55
CA ALA A 67 10.27 -4.01 4.55
C ALA A 67 10.15 -5.24 5.47
N TYR A 68 11.12 -6.17 5.41
CA TYR A 68 11.12 -7.35 6.27
C TYR A 68 11.29 -7.02 7.75
N VAL A 69 12.18 -6.08 8.10
CA VAL A 69 12.31 -5.62 9.50
C VAL A 69 11.02 -4.97 9.99
N SER A 70 10.41 -4.11 9.17
CA SER A 70 9.12 -3.49 9.49
C SER A 70 8.03 -4.54 9.70
N TYR A 71 7.99 -5.58 8.87
CA TYR A 71 7.00 -6.64 8.95
C TYR A 71 7.20 -7.56 10.17
N PHE A 72 8.45 -7.83 10.55
CA PHE A 72 8.78 -8.52 11.81
C PHE A 72 8.21 -7.79 13.03
N HIS A 73 8.40 -6.47 13.13
CA HIS A 73 7.82 -5.70 14.23
C HIS A 73 6.28 -5.62 14.15
N HIS A 74 5.73 -5.50 12.94
CA HIS A 74 4.28 -5.48 12.74
C HIS A 74 3.61 -6.79 13.19
N THR A 75 4.15 -7.95 12.78
CA THR A 75 3.58 -9.27 13.12
C THR A 75 3.61 -9.57 14.61
N LYS A 76 4.61 -9.06 15.35
CA LYS A 76 4.64 -9.13 16.82
C LYS A 76 3.52 -8.35 17.50
N SER A 77 3.04 -7.29 16.86
CA SER A 77 1.96 -6.44 17.35
C SER A 77 0.57 -6.97 17.00
N LEU A 78 0.45 -7.92 16.07
CA LEU A 78 -0.83 -8.51 15.68
C LEU A 78 -1.22 -9.64 16.64
N LEU A 79 -2.50 -9.71 17.04
CA LEU A 79 -2.98 -10.71 18.01
C LEU A 79 -2.92 -12.15 17.47
N GLU A 80 -3.24 -12.37 16.19
CA GLU A 80 -3.31 -13.72 15.59
C GLU A 80 -1.95 -14.26 15.12
N HIS A 81 -1.14 -13.44 14.45
CA HIS A 81 0.24 -13.80 14.07
C HIS A 81 1.23 -13.70 15.24
N GLY A 82 0.90 -12.88 16.24
CA GLY A 82 1.68 -12.68 17.43
C GLY A 82 1.87 -13.98 18.20
N VAL A 83 0.85 -14.82 18.40
CA VAL A 83 1.05 -16.00 19.28
C VAL A 83 2.19 -16.93 18.82
N LYS A 84 2.36 -17.13 17.50
CA LYS A 84 3.43 -17.97 16.94
C LYS A 84 4.76 -17.23 16.77
N THR A 85 4.74 -15.92 16.49
CA THR A 85 5.94 -15.14 16.12
C THR A 85 6.42 -14.18 17.20
N LYS A 86 5.63 -13.94 18.26
CA LYS A 86 5.87 -12.95 19.33
C LYS A 86 7.22 -13.15 20.00
N ASN A 87 7.58 -14.41 20.25
CA ASN A 87 8.83 -14.77 20.92
C ASN A 87 9.97 -15.11 19.94
N MET A 88 9.76 -15.02 18.63
CA MET A 88 10.83 -15.26 17.67
C MET A 88 11.86 -14.14 17.71
N THR A 89 13.13 -14.52 17.67
CA THR A 89 14.23 -13.60 17.33
C THR A 89 14.14 -13.19 15.87
N TRP A 90 14.86 -12.14 15.48
CA TRP A 90 14.95 -11.72 14.08
C TRP A 90 15.44 -12.86 13.18
N ASP A 91 16.51 -13.57 13.56
CA ASP A 91 17.08 -14.63 12.73
C ASP A 91 16.12 -15.81 12.56
N GLN A 92 15.40 -16.19 13.61
CA GLN A 92 14.36 -17.23 13.52
C GLN A 92 13.25 -16.80 12.57
N TYR A 93 12.77 -15.57 12.69
CA TYR A 93 11.73 -15.03 11.83
C TYR A 93 12.19 -14.95 10.38
N PHE A 94 13.40 -14.44 10.13
CA PHE A 94 13.98 -14.32 8.80
C PHE A 94 14.09 -15.70 8.12
N ASN A 95 14.64 -16.69 8.81
CA ASN A 95 14.82 -18.02 8.23
C ASN A 95 13.49 -18.77 8.02
N THR A 96 12.57 -18.69 8.99
CA THR A 96 11.32 -19.50 8.94
C THR A 96 10.19 -18.82 8.17
N CYS A 97 9.99 -17.52 8.35
CA CYS A 97 8.92 -16.78 7.69
C CYS A 97 9.39 -16.25 6.34
N ILE A 98 10.48 -15.49 6.28
CA ILE A 98 10.94 -14.82 5.05
C ILE A 98 11.49 -15.81 4.03
N LEU A 99 12.50 -16.60 4.41
CA LEU A 99 13.13 -17.57 3.51
C LEU A 99 12.32 -18.87 3.38
N GLY A 100 11.64 -19.28 4.45
CA GLY A 100 10.80 -20.49 4.46
C GLY A 100 9.51 -20.38 3.65
N GLY A 101 9.23 -19.22 3.04
CA GLY A 101 8.08 -19.03 2.14
C GLY A 101 6.72 -18.98 2.84
N ASN A 102 6.69 -18.82 4.16
CA ASN A 102 5.45 -18.81 4.95
C ASN A 102 4.81 -17.42 4.99
N PHE A 103 4.63 -16.80 3.82
CA PHE A 103 4.00 -15.51 3.64
C PHE A 103 2.63 -15.67 2.99
N SER A 104 1.61 -15.00 3.55
CA SER A 104 0.22 -15.07 3.08
C SER A 104 0.06 -14.70 1.60
N TYR A 105 0.99 -13.93 1.02
CA TYR A 105 0.92 -13.43 -0.35
C TYR A 105 2.17 -13.74 -1.20
N GLY A 106 3.02 -14.67 -0.75
CA GLY A 106 4.26 -15.03 -1.45
C GLY A 106 5.46 -14.16 -1.06
N SER A 107 6.58 -14.30 -1.78
CA SER A 107 7.80 -13.55 -1.49
C SER A 107 7.67 -12.10 -1.96
N TRP A 108 8.43 -11.20 -1.33
CA TRP A 108 8.53 -9.79 -1.76
C TRP A 108 8.97 -9.67 -3.23
N PHE A 109 9.89 -10.54 -3.67
CA PHE A 109 10.41 -10.53 -5.03
C PHE A 109 9.34 -10.91 -6.06
N ASP A 110 8.52 -11.90 -5.75
CA ASP A 110 7.40 -12.29 -6.63
C ASP A 110 6.39 -11.16 -6.75
N TYR A 111 6.08 -10.51 -5.62
CA TYR A 111 5.16 -9.37 -5.58
C TYR A 111 5.63 -8.20 -6.42
N GLU A 112 6.89 -7.80 -6.25
CA GLU A 112 7.51 -6.72 -7.03
C GLU A 112 7.57 -7.02 -8.51
N LYS A 113 7.97 -8.24 -8.87
CA LYS A 113 8.02 -8.68 -10.26
C LYS A 113 6.63 -8.68 -10.89
N GLU A 114 5.62 -9.18 -10.19
CA GLU A 114 4.25 -9.20 -10.68
C GLU A 114 3.71 -7.79 -10.94
N MET A 115 3.97 -6.85 -10.03
CA MET A 115 3.62 -5.44 -10.22
C MET A 115 4.40 -4.78 -11.35
N GLU A 116 5.69 -5.09 -11.51
CA GLU A 116 6.50 -4.59 -12.62
C GLU A 116 5.95 -5.05 -13.98
N GLU A 117 5.61 -6.34 -14.13
CA GLU A 117 4.99 -6.85 -15.35
C GLU A 117 3.62 -6.22 -15.60
N ALA A 118 2.82 -6.00 -14.56
CA ALA A 118 1.54 -5.31 -14.67
C ALA A 118 1.69 -3.87 -15.18
N MET A 119 2.70 -3.14 -14.70
CA MET A 119 2.98 -1.77 -15.11
C MET A 119 3.38 -1.65 -16.58
N LYS A 120 3.99 -2.68 -17.18
CA LYS A 120 4.35 -2.69 -18.60
C LYS A 120 3.13 -2.66 -19.53
N ILE A 121 1.99 -3.13 -19.05
CA ILE A 121 0.75 -3.25 -19.85
C ILE A 121 -0.41 -2.38 -19.35
N ASN A 122 -0.27 -1.73 -18.20
CA ASN A 122 -1.31 -0.89 -17.60
C ASN A 122 -0.74 0.44 -17.11
N SER A 123 -1.04 1.52 -17.84
CA SER A 123 -0.61 2.88 -17.52
C SER A 123 -1.33 3.50 -16.32
N ASN A 124 -2.39 2.86 -15.81
CA ASN A 124 -3.09 3.29 -14.59
C ASN A 124 -2.44 2.75 -13.31
N ILE A 125 -1.18 2.31 -13.37
CA ILE A 125 -0.41 1.90 -12.21
C ILE A 125 0.76 2.86 -12.03
N TYR A 126 0.79 3.55 -10.88
CA TYR A 126 1.89 4.44 -10.50
C TYR A 126 2.73 3.80 -9.40
N ARG A 127 4.03 3.70 -9.62
CA ARG A 127 4.98 3.25 -8.60
C ARG A 127 5.49 4.43 -7.79
N LEU A 128 5.38 4.27 -6.48
CA LEU A 128 5.92 5.18 -5.47
C LEU A 128 6.99 4.42 -4.69
N HIS A 129 8.18 5.00 -4.54
CA HIS A 129 9.19 4.45 -3.65
C HIS A 129 9.08 5.09 -2.27
N PHE A 130 9.02 4.26 -1.23
CA PHE A 130 8.90 4.72 0.14
C PHE A 130 10.07 5.61 0.55
N GLU A 131 11.28 5.29 0.08
CA GLU A 131 12.51 6.02 0.34
C GLU A 131 12.45 7.43 -0.26
N GLU A 132 11.99 7.57 -1.50
CA GLU A 132 11.82 8.88 -2.15
C GLU A 132 10.73 9.72 -1.47
N LEU A 133 9.64 9.07 -1.00
CA LEU A 133 8.60 9.76 -0.25
C LEU A 133 9.15 10.32 1.07
N LYS A 134 10.10 9.63 1.69
CA LYS A 134 10.77 10.07 2.93
C LYS A 134 11.79 11.19 2.67
N GLU A 135 12.52 11.11 1.56
CA GLU A 135 13.57 12.08 1.20
C GLU A 135 13.01 13.37 0.62
N SER A 136 11.99 13.28 -0.24
CA SER A 136 11.43 14.42 -0.99
C SER A 136 9.90 14.32 -1.05
N PRO A 137 9.19 14.43 0.09
CA PRO A 137 7.75 14.22 0.16
C PRO A 137 6.97 15.15 -0.77
N GLU A 138 7.34 16.42 -0.86
CA GLU A 138 6.65 17.41 -1.71
C GLU A 138 6.70 17.02 -3.20
N ARG A 139 7.88 16.62 -3.69
CA ARG A 139 8.06 16.16 -5.07
C ARG A 139 7.20 14.93 -5.36
N VAL A 140 7.24 13.95 -4.46
CA VAL A 140 6.46 12.70 -4.62
C VAL A 140 4.95 12.98 -4.57
N ILE A 141 4.50 13.85 -3.66
CA ILE A 141 3.10 14.24 -3.52
C ILE A 141 2.63 15.01 -4.77
N LYS A 142 3.43 15.92 -5.32
CA LYS A 142 3.13 16.64 -6.58
C LYS A 142 2.99 15.67 -7.75
N ASN A 143 3.92 14.72 -7.90
CA ASN A 143 3.84 13.69 -8.94
C ASN A 143 2.61 12.79 -8.79
N LEU A 144 2.30 12.39 -7.55
CA LEU A 144 1.12 11.59 -7.24
C LEU A 144 -0.17 12.36 -7.56
N ALA A 145 -0.22 13.66 -7.28
CA ALA A 145 -1.37 14.49 -7.61
C ALA A 145 -1.60 14.60 -9.13
N VAL A 146 -0.54 14.76 -9.91
CA VAL A 146 -0.59 14.72 -11.39
C VAL A 146 -1.13 13.38 -11.87
N PHE A 147 -0.60 12.26 -11.36
CA PHE A 147 -1.09 10.92 -11.71
C PHE A 147 -2.57 10.74 -11.36
N LEU A 148 -3.00 11.21 -10.18
CA LEU A 148 -4.39 11.15 -9.73
C LEU A 148 -5.30 12.15 -10.45
N SER A 149 -4.76 13.06 -11.27
CA SER A 149 -5.49 14.14 -11.94
C SER A 149 -6.23 15.04 -10.96
N VAL A 150 -5.60 15.33 -9.81
CA VAL A 150 -6.11 16.27 -8.82
C VAL A 150 -5.32 17.58 -8.89
N PRO A 151 -5.97 18.74 -8.64
CA PRO A 151 -5.26 20.01 -8.62
C PRO A 151 -4.12 20.00 -7.61
N THR A 152 -2.93 20.42 -8.03
CA THR A 152 -1.84 20.77 -7.11
C THR A 152 -1.98 22.26 -6.82
N SER A 153 -2.24 22.63 -5.57
CA SER A 153 -2.12 24.02 -5.15
C SER A 153 -0.65 24.29 -4.77
N ASP A 154 -0.12 25.44 -5.16
CA ASP A 154 1.22 25.90 -4.75
C ASP A 154 1.38 25.97 -3.22
N SER A 155 0.26 25.98 -2.48
CA SER A 155 0.20 26.02 -1.02
C SER A 155 0.59 24.73 -0.29
N LEU A 156 0.94 23.64 -1.01
CA LEU A 156 1.57 22.47 -0.38
C LEU A 156 3.00 22.79 0.13
N ASP A 157 3.60 23.87 -0.37
CA ASP A 157 5.01 24.26 -0.10
C ASP A 157 5.21 25.05 1.21
N GLN A 158 4.15 25.49 1.89
CA GLN A 158 4.27 26.44 3.01
C GLN A 158 4.37 25.83 4.41
N ARG A 159 4.41 24.51 4.57
CA ARG A 159 4.27 23.87 5.91
C ARG A 159 5.51 23.17 6.46
N TYR A 160 6.63 23.22 5.73
CA TYR A 160 7.91 22.67 6.18
C TYR A 160 9.05 23.70 6.19
N SER A 161 8.73 25.00 6.09
CA SER A 161 9.66 26.12 6.32
C SER A 161 9.68 26.53 7.79
#